data_AF-A0AAD5CGW2-F1
#
_entry.id   AF-A0AAD5CGW2-F1
#
_cell.length_a   1.000
_cell.length_b   1.000
_cell.length_c   1.000
_cell.angle_alpha   90.00
_cell.angle_beta   90.00
_cell.angle_gamma   90.00
#
_symmetry.space_group_name_H-M   'P 1'
#
loop_
_entity.id
_entity.type
_entity.pdbx_description
1 polymer ?
#
loop_
_entity_poly.entity_id
_entity_poly.type
_entity_poly.pdbx_seq_one_letter_code
_entity_poly.pdbx_strand_id
1 'polypeptide(L)'
;MALQWCYGGTTIQTLKIASIPSTHLSAICSRLTPSRTSPFLIKALSSSVQPLVHSTTTNTTTSSVVKPQWKAAIDFKSIVENKSAVAENLKNRNSSADLELVIELYERLLALQKEVEDLRFERNTVANKMKGKVKPSERQRLIEEGKNLKDKLVTLEEDLVKLTDALQREAQCIPNMAHPDAPIGGEDNSTIRKTVGTPRDFTFSIKDHVQIGKELDLFDFDAAAEVSGSKFYYLKNEAVLLEMGLINWTLSEVMKKGFTPLTTPEIARSLVVEKCGFQPRGDNTQVYSIEGTDQCLIGTAEIPVGGIHMDSILADSSLPLKYVAFSHCFRTEAGAAGAATRGLYRVHQFSKVEMFILCRPEESDAYHEELIEIEEELFSKLGLHFKTLDMSTEDLGAPAYRKYDIEAWMPGLGRYGEISSASNCTDYQSRRLGIRYRPESSASPLKDTKKNKGRNLSPPEFVHTLNATACAVPRMLVCLLENYQQEDGSVIIPEPLRPFMGGIEVITPKLN
;
A
#
# COMPACT_ATOMS: atom_id res chain seq x y z
N MET A 1 62.72 9.04 9.27
CA MET A 1 63.75 9.05 8.21
C MET A 1 64.18 7.61 7.94
N ALA A 2 64.08 7.19 6.68
CA ALA A 2 64.87 6.14 5.99
C ALA A 2 64.86 4.69 6.55
N LEU A 3 64.22 3.71 5.87
CA LEU A 3 64.71 2.86 4.74
C LEU A 3 65.52 1.64 5.26
N GLN A 4 65.41 0.39 4.80
CA GLN A 4 64.63 -0.30 3.77
C GLN A 4 64.95 -1.82 3.87
N TRP A 5 63.92 -2.67 3.78
CA TRP A 5 63.79 -3.99 3.10
C TRP A 5 64.81 -5.14 3.27
N CYS A 6 64.28 -6.35 3.52
CA CYS A 6 64.43 -7.53 2.64
C CYS A 6 63.29 -8.55 2.83
N TYR A 7 62.97 -9.22 1.71
CA TYR A 7 61.83 -10.11 1.44
C TYR A 7 62.01 -11.55 1.95
N GLY A 8 60.89 -12.24 2.19
CA GLY A 8 60.81 -13.70 2.27
C GLY A 8 59.35 -14.16 2.08
N GLY A 9 59.02 -14.67 0.89
CA GLY A 9 57.66 -15.06 0.49
C GLY A 9 57.21 -16.42 1.01
N THR A 10 55.89 -16.63 1.02
CA THR A 10 55.28 -17.96 1.19
C THR A 10 54.09 -18.11 0.25
N THR A 11 54.06 -19.26 -0.40
CA THR A 11 53.34 -19.62 -1.62
C THR A 11 51.86 -19.93 -1.35
N ILE A 12 50.94 -19.33 -2.12
CA ILE A 12 49.54 -19.75 -2.21
C ILE A 12 49.44 -20.81 -3.34
N GLN A 13 49.03 -22.03 -3.00
CA GLN A 13 48.73 -23.08 -3.97
C GLN A 13 47.32 -22.87 -4.55
N THR A 14 47.26 -22.60 -5.84
CA THR A 14 46.02 -22.60 -6.65
C THR A 14 45.72 -24.01 -7.13
N LEU A 15 44.51 -24.52 -6.82
CA LEU A 15 43.98 -25.80 -7.29
C LEU A 15 43.69 -25.75 -8.80
N LYS A 16 44.26 -26.70 -9.54
CA LYS A 16 43.99 -26.99 -10.95
C LYS A 16 42.69 -27.79 -11.08
N ILE A 17 41.78 -27.35 -11.94
CA ILE A 17 40.65 -28.16 -12.42
C ILE A 17 41.10 -28.86 -13.72
N ALA A 18 40.96 -30.18 -13.74
CA ALA A 18 41.30 -31.06 -14.84
C ALA A 18 40.21 -31.08 -15.93
N SER A 19 40.67 -31.17 -17.17
CA SER A 19 39.89 -31.34 -18.40
C SER A 19 39.66 -32.82 -18.73
N ILE A 20 38.49 -33.17 -19.26
CA ILE A 20 38.17 -34.47 -19.90
C ILE A 20 37.26 -34.19 -21.14
N PRO A 21 37.36 -34.98 -22.23
CA PRO A 21 37.26 -34.48 -23.61
C PRO A 21 35.90 -34.68 -24.30
N SER A 22 35.77 -34.01 -25.44
CA SER A 22 34.65 -34.03 -26.39
C SER A 22 34.75 -35.15 -27.43
N THR A 23 33.61 -35.64 -27.91
CA THR A 23 33.47 -36.26 -29.25
C THR A 23 32.14 -35.84 -29.92
N HIS A 24 32.28 -35.16 -31.07
CA HIS A 24 31.56 -35.24 -32.37
C HIS A 24 30.01 -35.41 -32.45
N LEU A 25 29.23 -34.85 -33.39
CA LEU A 25 29.36 -33.85 -34.48
C LEU A 25 27.96 -33.67 -35.14
N SER A 26 27.70 -32.49 -35.72
CA SER A 26 26.86 -32.13 -36.90
C SER A 26 25.97 -30.91 -36.60
N ALA A 27 26.35 -29.68 -36.95
CA ALA A 27 26.56 -29.04 -38.28
C ALA A 27 25.26 -28.69 -39.02
N ILE A 28 24.78 -27.45 -38.80
CA ILE A 28 24.13 -26.63 -39.83
C ILE A 28 24.64 -25.19 -39.65
N CYS A 29 25.12 -24.60 -40.75
CA CYS A 29 25.85 -23.35 -40.80
C CYS A 29 25.13 -22.39 -41.77
N SER A 30 24.83 -21.16 -41.35
CA SER A 30 24.63 -20.04 -42.28
C SER A 30 24.88 -18.67 -41.63
N ARG A 31 26.11 -18.20 -41.83
CA ARG A 31 26.57 -16.83 -42.17
C ARG A 31 25.91 -15.61 -41.50
N LEU A 32 26.70 -14.91 -40.69
CA LEU A 32 26.57 -13.49 -40.35
C LEU A 32 27.79 -12.72 -40.88
N THR A 33 27.54 -11.57 -41.51
CA THR A 33 28.53 -10.54 -41.87
C THR A 33 28.36 -9.33 -40.95
N PRO A 34 29.43 -8.64 -40.49
CA PRO A 34 29.30 -7.52 -39.57
C PRO A 34 29.27 -6.16 -40.31
N SER A 35 28.48 -5.21 -39.84
CA SER A 35 28.57 -3.81 -40.29
C SER A 35 28.61 -2.81 -39.12
N ARG A 36 29.70 -2.04 -39.11
CA ARG A 36 29.85 -0.63 -38.71
C ARG A 36 29.51 -0.19 -37.28
N THR A 37 30.57 0.11 -36.56
CA THR A 37 30.67 0.95 -35.36
C THR A 37 30.60 2.45 -35.73
N SER A 38 30.02 3.26 -34.86
CA SER A 38 30.13 4.74 -34.82
C SER A 38 30.51 5.17 -33.39
N PRO A 39 31.32 6.22 -33.19
CA PRO A 39 31.90 6.52 -31.88
C PRO A 39 31.00 7.47 -31.07
N PHE A 40 30.76 7.15 -29.80
CA PHE A 40 30.20 8.06 -28.81
C PHE A 40 31.33 8.83 -28.11
N LEU A 41 31.25 10.16 -28.16
CA LEU A 41 32.10 11.09 -27.41
C LEU A 41 31.89 10.93 -25.90
N ILE A 42 32.98 10.74 -25.17
CA ILE A 42 33.07 10.90 -23.72
C ILE A 42 33.24 12.39 -23.43
N LYS A 43 32.28 13.00 -22.72
CA LYS A 43 32.45 14.33 -22.09
C LYS A 43 32.61 14.13 -20.58
N ALA A 44 33.79 14.50 -20.09
CA ALA A 44 34.11 14.60 -18.68
C ALA A 44 33.30 15.74 -18.02
N LEU A 45 32.73 15.47 -16.85
CA LEU A 45 32.14 16.48 -15.96
C LEU A 45 33.18 16.83 -14.88
N SER A 46 33.72 18.04 -14.97
CA SER A 46 34.51 18.66 -13.91
C SER A 46 33.58 19.40 -12.95
N SER A 47 33.55 18.98 -11.68
CA SER A 47 32.87 19.68 -10.59
C SER A 47 33.77 20.76 -9.99
N SER A 48 33.36 22.02 -10.09
CA SER A 48 33.91 23.13 -9.31
C SER A 48 32.87 23.58 -8.28
N VAL A 49 33.20 23.46 -7.01
CA VAL A 49 32.44 23.94 -5.85
C VAL A 49 32.64 25.45 -5.71
N GLN A 50 31.56 26.20 -5.49
CA GLN A 50 31.59 27.59 -5.00
C GLN A 50 30.63 27.76 -3.81
N PRO A 51 30.97 28.60 -2.81
CA PRO A 51 30.24 28.69 -1.55
C PRO A 51 28.97 29.55 -1.63
N LEU A 52 27.97 29.18 -0.83
CA LEU A 52 26.69 29.87 -0.66
C LEU A 52 26.90 31.28 -0.08
N VAL A 53 26.34 32.29 -0.75
CA VAL A 53 26.08 33.62 -0.18
C VAL A 53 24.56 33.78 -0.08
N HIS A 54 24.06 34.01 1.14
CA HIS A 54 22.66 34.35 1.41
C HIS A 54 22.29 35.65 0.69
N SER A 55 21.26 35.59 -0.17
CA SER A 55 20.60 36.79 -0.69
C SER A 55 19.14 36.81 -0.24
N THR A 56 18.83 37.84 0.53
CA THR A 56 17.50 38.22 1.00
C THR A 56 16.62 38.52 -0.20
N THR A 57 15.62 37.68 -0.47
CA THR A 57 14.67 37.90 -1.56
C THR A 57 13.48 38.68 -1.03
N THR A 58 13.30 39.87 -1.59
CA THR A 58 12.13 40.73 -1.44
C THR A 58 10.91 40.06 -2.08
N ASN A 59 9.85 39.88 -1.30
CA ASN A 59 8.57 39.35 -1.77
C ASN A 59 7.96 40.26 -2.84
N THR A 60 7.97 39.79 -4.08
CA THR A 60 7.08 40.26 -5.14
C THR A 60 5.91 39.28 -5.22
N THR A 61 4.74 39.74 -4.79
CA THR A 61 3.46 39.03 -4.89
C THR A 61 3.10 38.85 -6.36
N THR A 62 3.56 37.75 -6.95
CA THR A 62 2.93 37.16 -8.12
C THR A 62 1.73 36.37 -7.61
N SER A 63 0.54 36.57 -8.21
CA SER A 63 -0.66 35.81 -7.85
C SER A 63 -0.39 34.33 -8.10
N SER A 64 -0.01 33.60 -7.05
CA SER A 64 0.16 32.17 -7.12
C SER A 64 -1.22 31.58 -7.36
N VAL A 65 -1.44 31.07 -8.58
CA VAL A 65 -2.61 30.26 -8.92
C VAL A 65 -2.74 29.21 -7.83
N VAL A 66 -3.76 29.34 -6.98
CA VAL A 66 -4.06 28.34 -5.95
C VAL A 66 -4.30 27.04 -6.71
N LYS A 67 -3.45 26.05 -6.49
CA LYS A 67 -3.65 24.71 -7.03
C LYS A 67 -4.34 23.88 -5.96
N PRO A 68 -5.31 23.03 -6.32
CA PRO A 68 -5.87 22.08 -5.36
C PRO A 68 -4.72 21.22 -4.80
N GLN A 69 -4.62 21.15 -3.47
CA GLN A 69 -3.56 20.39 -2.80
C GLN A 69 -3.83 18.88 -2.89
N TRP A 70 -5.10 18.50 -2.98
CA TRP A 70 -5.56 17.13 -3.05
C TRP A 70 -6.38 16.87 -4.31
N LYS A 71 -6.15 15.73 -4.98
CA LYS A 71 -6.89 15.32 -6.18
C LYS A 71 -7.22 13.84 -6.13
N ALA A 72 -8.43 13.53 -5.70
CA ALA A 72 -9.06 12.21 -5.79
C ALA A 72 -10.31 12.27 -6.67
N ALA A 73 -10.64 11.17 -7.33
CA ALA A 73 -11.85 11.03 -8.15
C ALA A 73 -13.03 10.48 -7.32
N ILE A 74 -13.32 11.14 -6.20
CA ILE A 74 -14.47 10.82 -5.34
C ILE A 74 -15.75 11.13 -6.11
N ASP A 75 -16.71 10.21 -6.08
CA ASP A 75 -18.01 10.37 -6.74
C ASP A 75 -18.98 11.15 -5.86
N PHE A 76 -18.79 12.48 -5.80
CA PHE A 76 -19.65 13.36 -5.00
C PHE A 76 -21.12 13.25 -5.39
N LYS A 77 -21.38 13.07 -6.68
CA LYS A 77 -22.73 12.92 -7.20
C LYS A 77 -23.40 11.68 -6.63
N SER A 78 -22.71 10.54 -6.66
CA SER A 78 -23.21 9.29 -6.08
C SER A 78 -23.47 9.41 -4.57
N ILE A 79 -22.61 10.12 -3.83
CA ILE A 79 -22.83 10.39 -2.40
C ILE A 79 -24.15 11.13 -2.18
N VAL A 80 -24.42 12.19 -2.95
CA VAL A 80 -25.65 12.99 -2.81
C VAL A 80 -26.90 12.22 -3.29
N GLU A 81 -26.80 11.50 -4.41
CA GLU A 81 -27.90 10.69 -4.94
C GLU A 81 -28.29 9.54 -3.99
N ASN A 82 -27.31 9.00 -3.23
CA ASN A 82 -27.50 7.89 -2.29
C ASN A 82 -27.43 8.31 -0.81
N LYS A 83 -27.73 9.58 -0.49
CA LYS A 83 -27.53 10.16 0.85
C LYS A 83 -28.05 9.32 2.02
N SER A 84 -29.21 8.67 1.87
CA SER A 84 -29.80 7.85 2.93
C SER A 84 -28.98 6.60 3.22
N ALA A 85 -28.50 5.91 2.18
CA ALA A 85 -27.65 4.74 2.31
C ALA A 85 -26.28 5.11 2.89
N VAL A 86 -25.72 6.26 2.45
CA VAL A 86 -24.45 6.75 3.01
C VAL A 86 -24.61 7.11 4.49
N ALA A 87 -25.69 7.78 4.88
CA ALA A 87 -25.97 8.12 6.29
C ALA A 87 -26.11 6.86 7.17
N GLU A 88 -26.82 5.84 6.68
CA GLU A 88 -26.95 4.55 7.37
C GLU A 88 -25.59 3.85 7.49
N ASN A 89 -24.79 3.82 6.42
CA ASN A 89 -23.44 3.26 6.45
C ASN A 89 -22.55 3.99 7.47
N LEU A 90 -22.54 5.33 7.49
CA LEU A 90 -21.77 6.09 8.48
C LEU A 90 -22.15 5.74 9.92
N LYS A 91 -23.45 5.57 10.18
CA LYS A 91 -23.95 5.13 11.48
C LYS A 91 -23.48 3.72 11.83
N ASN A 92 -23.64 2.75 10.91
CA ASN A 92 -23.25 1.36 11.14
C ASN A 92 -21.73 1.21 11.33
N ARG A 93 -20.94 2.08 10.69
CA ARG A 93 -19.48 2.11 10.78
C ARG A 93 -18.95 2.98 11.92
N ASN A 94 -19.82 3.58 12.73
CA ASN A 94 -19.47 4.49 13.82
C ASN A 94 -18.48 5.59 13.37
N SER A 95 -18.75 6.16 12.19
CA SER A 95 -17.89 7.18 11.56
C SER A 95 -18.34 8.58 11.94
N SER A 96 -17.38 9.46 12.21
CA SER A 96 -17.61 10.88 12.54
C SER A 96 -17.63 11.80 11.32
N ALA A 97 -17.65 11.25 10.10
CA ALA A 97 -17.62 12.05 8.88
C ALA A 97 -18.91 12.88 8.70
N ASP A 98 -18.77 14.14 8.28
CA ASP A 98 -19.88 15.08 8.14
C ASP A 98 -20.50 15.01 6.73
N LEU A 99 -21.51 14.16 6.58
CA LEU A 99 -22.23 14.00 5.31
C LEU A 99 -22.96 15.27 4.87
N GLU A 100 -23.56 16.01 5.80
CA GLU A 100 -24.35 17.19 5.48
C GLU A 100 -23.44 18.32 4.96
N LEU A 101 -22.27 18.49 5.56
CA LEU A 101 -21.26 19.42 5.07
C LEU A 101 -20.78 19.05 3.66
N VAL A 102 -20.55 17.77 3.37
CA VAL A 102 -20.18 17.31 2.02
C VAL A 102 -21.27 17.65 0.99
N ILE A 103 -22.55 17.45 1.34
CA ILE A 103 -23.69 17.79 0.49
C ILE A 103 -23.75 19.31 0.25
N GLU A 104 -23.66 20.13 1.31
CA GLU A 104 -23.66 21.59 1.21
C GLU A 104 -22.52 22.09 0.30
N LEU A 105 -21.30 21.61 0.53
CA LEU A 105 -20.13 22.00 -0.26
C LEU A 105 -20.29 21.61 -1.72
N TYR A 106 -20.88 20.44 -2.02
CA TYR A 106 -21.12 20.00 -3.38
C TYR A 106 -22.19 20.83 -4.10
N GLU A 107 -23.30 21.16 -3.43
CA GLU A 107 -24.34 22.03 -3.99
C GLU A 107 -23.80 23.44 -4.29
N ARG A 108 -23.02 24.00 -3.36
CA ARG A 108 -22.32 25.27 -3.55
C ARG A 108 -21.34 25.20 -4.72
N LEU A 109 -20.62 24.08 -4.87
CA LEU A 109 -19.69 23.86 -5.97
C LEU A 109 -20.42 23.89 -7.31
N LEU A 110 -21.55 23.19 -7.43
CA LEU A 110 -22.35 23.17 -8.66
C LEU A 110 -22.91 24.56 -9.00
N ALA A 111 -23.38 25.31 -8.00
CA ALA A 111 -23.86 26.68 -8.19
C ALA A 111 -22.75 27.61 -8.70
N LEU A 112 -21.57 27.58 -8.07
CA LEU A 112 -20.42 28.40 -8.47
C LEU A 112 -19.87 27.99 -9.85
N GLN A 113 -19.82 26.69 -10.16
CA GLN A 113 -19.45 26.21 -11.50
C GLN A 113 -20.36 26.76 -12.57
N LYS A 114 -21.68 26.77 -12.32
CA LYS A 114 -22.65 27.35 -13.25
C LYS A 114 -22.39 28.85 -13.46
N GLU A 115 -22.17 29.61 -12.39
CA GLU A 115 -21.87 31.05 -12.49
C GLU A 115 -20.58 31.33 -13.29
N VAL A 116 -19.53 30.53 -13.08
CA VAL A 116 -18.28 30.62 -13.84
C VAL A 116 -18.51 30.34 -15.33
N GLU A 117 -19.29 29.30 -15.67
CA GLU A 117 -19.61 28.99 -17.07
C GLU A 117 -20.48 30.07 -17.73
N ASP A 118 -21.46 30.62 -17.01
CA ASP A 118 -22.30 31.72 -17.49
C ASP A 118 -21.45 32.98 -17.78
N LEU A 119 -20.52 33.35 -16.89
CA LEU A 119 -19.59 34.46 -17.12
C LEU A 119 -18.59 34.18 -18.26
N ARG A 120 -18.11 32.94 -18.41
CA ARG A 120 -17.27 32.54 -19.55
C ARG A 120 -18.04 32.71 -20.86
N PHE A 121 -19.31 32.31 -20.88
CA PHE A 121 -20.19 32.49 -22.02
C PHE A 121 -20.43 33.98 -22.34
N GLU A 122 -20.70 34.80 -21.33
CA GLU A 122 -20.89 36.25 -21.48
C GLU A 122 -19.63 36.93 -22.02
N ARG A 123 -18.46 36.64 -21.43
CA ARG A 123 -17.16 37.17 -21.88
C ARG A 123 -16.89 36.78 -23.34
N ASN A 124 -17.15 35.53 -23.72
CA ASN A 124 -16.98 35.07 -25.10
C ASN A 124 -17.97 35.78 -26.05
N THR A 125 -19.18 36.06 -25.59
CA THR A 125 -20.19 36.83 -26.34
C THR A 125 -19.75 38.28 -26.56
N VAL A 126 -19.23 38.96 -25.52
CA VAL A 126 -18.65 40.31 -25.62
C VAL A 126 -17.45 40.32 -26.58
N ALA A 127 -16.57 39.32 -26.48
CA ALA A 127 -15.45 39.16 -27.40
C ALA A 127 -15.90 38.97 -28.85
N ASN A 128 -16.99 38.24 -29.09
CA ASN A 128 -17.56 38.06 -30.41
C ASN A 128 -18.20 39.34 -30.96
N LYS A 129 -18.86 40.15 -30.12
CA LYS A 129 -19.41 41.48 -30.52
C LYS A 129 -18.34 42.45 -31.01
N MET A 130 -17.08 42.27 -30.59
CA MET A 130 -15.94 43.09 -31.05
C MET A 130 -15.39 42.68 -32.43
N LYS A 131 -15.83 41.55 -33.00
CA LYS A 131 -15.42 41.09 -34.34
C LYS A 131 -16.19 41.87 -35.42
N GLY A 132 -15.47 42.50 -36.35
CA GLY A 132 -16.03 43.29 -37.45
C GLY A 132 -15.95 44.81 -37.26
N LYS A 133 -16.67 45.56 -38.12
CA LYS A 133 -16.69 47.03 -38.08
C LYS A 133 -17.58 47.53 -36.94
N VAL A 134 -16.96 47.90 -35.83
CA VAL A 134 -17.61 48.48 -34.64
C VAL A 134 -17.15 49.92 -34.47
N LYS A 135 -18.05 50.84 -34.09
CA LYS A 135 -17.71 52.25 -33.83
C LYS A 135 -16.67 52.35 -32.69
N PRO A 136 -15.71 53.30 -32.73
CA PRO A 136 -14.66 53.40 -31.71
C PRO A 136 -15.18 53.51 -30.27
N SER A 137 -16.24 54.29 -30.03
CA SER A 137 -16.85 54.46 -28.71
C SER A 137 -17.47 53.17 -28.17
N GLU A 138 -18.17 52.42 -29.02
CA GLU A 138 -18.78 51.14 -28.68
C GLU A 138 -17.72 50.06 -28.43
N ARG A 139 -16.63 50.08 -29.22
CA ARG A 139 -15.49 49.20 -29.01
C ARG A 139 -14.84 49.43 -27.64
N GLN A 140 -14.66 50.69 -27.23
CA GLN A 140 -14.09 51.00 -25.92
C GLN A 140 -14.98 50.50 -24.77
N ARG A 141 -16.30 50.62 -24.91
CA ARG A 141 -17.27 50.08 -23.93
C ARG A 141 -17.15 48.56 -23.78
N LEU A 142 -17.11 47.83 -24.90
CA LEU A 142 -16.98 46.37 -24.91
C LEU A 142 -15.63 45.90 -24.34
N ILE A 143 -14.56 46.67 -24.51
CA ILE A 143 -13.25 46.40 -23.89
C ILE A 143 -13.35 46.49 -22.37
N GLU A 144 -13.99 47.54 -21.84
CA GLU A 144 -14.16 47.72 -20.40
C GLU A 144 -15.08 46.65 -19.79
N GLU A 145 -16.18 46.33 -20.47
CA GLU A 145 -17.08 45.22 -20.10
C GLU A 145 -16.33 43.88 -20.06
N GLY A 146 -15.56 43.57 -21.11
CA GLY A 146 -14.74 42.36 -21.17
C GLY A 146 -13.66 42.30 -20.09
N LYS A 147 -13.08 43.44 -19.71
CA LYS A 147 -12.12 43.54 -18.61
C LYS A 147 -12.80 43.27 -17.26
N ASN A 148 -13.95 43.90 -16.99
CA ASN A 148 -14.71 43.65 -15.77
C ASN A 148 -15.15 42.19 -15.63
N LEU A 149 -15.59 41.56 -16.73
CA LEU A 149 -15.92 40.13 -16.74
C LEU A 149 -14.70 39.25 -16.48
N LYS A 150 -13.54 39.60 -17.03
CA LYS A 150 -12.28 38.90 -16.76
C LYS A 150 -11.90 39.01 -15.29
N ASP A 151 -11.97 40.19 -14.70
CA ASP A 151 -11.58 40.43 -13.31
C ASP A 151 -12.50 39.66 -12.35
N LYS A 152 -13.82 39.63 -12.62
CA LYS A 152 -14.78 38.79 -11.89
C LYS A 152 -14.48 37.29 -12.03
N LEU A 153 -14.18 36.84 -13.25
CA LEU A 153 -13.85 35.42 -13.51
C LEU A 153 -12.62 34.96 -12.72
N VAL A 154 -11.59 35.80 -12.59
CA VAL A 154 -10.40 35.46 -11.80
C VAL A 154 -10.78 35.18 -10.34
N THR A 155 -11.61 36.03 -9.73
CA THR A 155 -12.07 35.83 -8.35
C THR A 155 -12.89 34.54 -8.20
N LEU A 156 -13.87 34.31 -9.08
CA LEU A 156 -14.70 33.11 -8.99
C LEU A 156 -13.92 31.81 -9.27
N GLU A 157 -12.92 31.86 -10.16
CA GLU A 157 -12.04 30.71 -10.42
C GLU A 157 -11.15 30.38 -9.20
N GLU A 158 -10.68 31.39 -8.46
CA GLU A 158 -9.97 31.18 -7.19
C GLU A 158 -10.89 30.56 -6.13
N ASP A 159 -12.11 31.06 -5.99
CA ASP A 159 -13.08 30.52 -5.03
C ASP A 159 -13.52 29.11 -5.41
N LEU A 160 -13.60 28.81 -6.72
CA LEU A 160 -13.88 27.47 -7.21
C LEU A 160 -12.80 26.48 -6.78
N VAL A 161 -11.51 26.87 -6.84
CA VAL A 161 -10.42 26.02 -6.35
C VAL A 161 -10.54 25.79 -4.83
N LYS A 162 -10.74 26.86 -4.05
CA LYS A 162 -10.87 26.75 -2.58
C LYS A 162 -12.03 25.84 -2.17
N LEU A 163 -13.18 26.00 -2.85
CA LEU A 163 -14.38 25.20 -2.58
C LEU A 163 -14.19 23.74 -3.00
N THR A 164 -13.53 23.50 -4.14
CA THR A 164 -13.19 22.13 -4.57
C THR A 164 -12.27 21.45 -3.56
N ASP A 165 -11.27 22.17 -3.04
CA ASP A 165 -10.31 21.66 -2.06
C ASP A 165 -10.97 21.38 -0.70
N ALA A 166 -11.88 22.25 -0.26
CA ALA A 166 -12.71 22.02 0.93
C ALA A 166 -13.60 20.77 0.77
N LEU A 167 -14.32 20.66 -0.36
CA LEU A 167 -15.16 19.48 -0.65
C LEU A 167 -14.34 18.19 -0.65
N GLN A 168 -13.17 18.20 -1.31
CA GLN A 168 -12.27 17.05 -1.34
C GLN A 168 -11.80 16.63 0.05
N ARG A 169 -11.44 17.60 0.92
CA ARG A 169 -11.01 17.34 2.30
C ARG A 169 -12.09 16.73 3.19
N GLU A 170 -13.34 17.18 3.04
CA GLU A 170 -14.45 16.63 3.84
C GLU A 170 -14.90 15.28 3.29
N ALA A 171 -15.02 15.15 1.96
CA ALA A 171 -15.51 13.94 1.34
C ALA A 171 -14.53 12.76 1.46
N GLN A 172 -13.22 13.00 1.58
CA GLN A 172 -12.27 11.91 1.79
C GLN A 172 -12.45 11.21 3.16
N CYS A 173 -13.03 11.90 4.14
CA CYS A 173 -13.37 11.35 5.46
C CYS A 173 -14.54 10.36 5.39
N ILE A 174 -15.33 10.39 4.31
CA ILE A 174 -16.40 9.41 4.07
C ILE A 174 -15.73 8.07 3.75
N PRO A 175 -15.93 7.03 4.59
CA PRO A 175 -15.34 5.73 4.38
C PRO A 175 -16.06 5.00 3.23
N ASN A 176 -15.53 3.86 2.81
CA ASN A 176 -16.20 3.03 1.81
C ASN A 176 -17.59 2.58 2.31
N MET A 177 -18.46 2.21 1.38
CA MET A 177 -19.68 1.48 1.74
C MET A 177 -19.30 0.14 2.37
N ALA A 178 -20.08 -0.36 3.32
CA ALA A 178 -19.95 -1.74 3.79
C ALA A 178 -20.73 -2.70 2.88
N HIS A 179 -20.23 -3.92 2.75
CA HIS A 179 -20.94 -5.01 2.09
C HIS A 179 -22.29 -5.26 2.81
N PRO A 180 -23.41 -5.48 2.09
CA PRO A 180 -24.72 -5.70 2.72
C PRO A 180 -24.74 -6.85 3.74
N ASP A 181 -23.96 -7.91 3.47
CA ASP A 181 -23.81 -9.05 4.37
C ASP A 181 -22.78 -8.87 5.52
N ALA A 182 -22.09 -7.73 5.61
CA ALA A 182 -21.15 -7.50 6.70
C ALA A 182 -21.90 -7.40 8.04
N PRO A 183 -21.46 -8.08 9.12
CA PRO A 183 -22.12 -8.00 10.41
C PRO A 183 -22.20 -6.56 10.93
N ILE A 184 -23.37 -6.13 11.39
CA ILE A 184 -23.53 -4.74 11.88
C ILE A 184 -23.14 -4.68 13.37
N GLY A 185 -22.28 -3.73 13.72
CA GLY A 185 -21.94 -3.38 15.10
C GLY A 185 -20.44 -3.32 15.36
N GLY A 186 -20.07 -3.41 16.65
CA GLY A 186 -18.69 -3.39 17.13
C GLY A 186 -17.95 -4.71 16.90
N GLU A 187 -16.67 -4.79 17.30
CA GLU A 187 -15.81 -5.97 17.09
C GLU A 187 -16.47 -7.29 17.56
N ASP A 188 -17.15 -7.26 18.71
CA ASP A 188 -17.88 -8.41 19.28
C ASP A 188 -19.03 -8.95 18.40
N ASN A 189 -19.49 -8.17 17.42
CA ASN A 189 -20.50 -8.58 16.45
C ASN A 189 -19.92 -9.32 15.24
N SER A 190 -18.59 -9.42 15.12
CA SER A 190 -17.95 -10.19 14.05
C SER A 190 -18.34 -11.67 14.15
N THR A 191 -18.48 -12.35 13.01
CA THR A 191 -19.01 -13.72 12.96
C THR A 191 -17.94 -14.73 12.56
N ILE A 192 -17.96 -15.92 13.15
CA ILE A 192 -17.03 -16.98 12.77
C ILE A 192 -17.46 -17.58 11.43
N ARG A 193 -16.56 -17.52 10.44
CA ARG A 193 -16.74 -18.18 9.14
C ARG A 193 -16.31 -19.64 9.19
N LYS A 194 -15.14 -19.90 9.78
CA LYS A 194 -14.52 -21.22 9.82
C LYS A 194 -13.61 -21.35 11.03
N THR A 195 -13.48 -22.57 11.54
CA THR A 195 -12.48 -22.96 12.55
C THR A 195 -11.66 -24.12 12.00
N VAL A 196 -10.33 -24.05 12.13
CA VAL A 196 -9.39 -25.03 11.56
C VAL A 196 -8.46 -25.55 12.65
N GLY A 197 -8.29 -26.88 12.70
CA GLY A 197 -7.44 -27.55 13.69
C GLY A 197 -8.06 -27.58 15.08
N THR A 198 -7.25 -27.90 16.08
CA THR A 198 -7.60 -27.91 17.51
C THR A 198 -6.43 -27.37 18.33
N PRO A 199 -6.66 -26.70 19.47
CA PRO A 199 -5.57 -26.28 20.34
C PRO A 199 -4.80 -27.52 20.81
N ARG A 200 -3.48 -27.38 20.96
CA ARG A 200 -2.65 -28.45 21.53
C ARG A 200 -2.90 -28.54 23.03
N ASP A 201 -3.12 -29.75 23.52
CA ASP A 201 -3.12 -30.04 24.95
C ASP A 201 -1.67 -30.17 25.46
N PHE A 202 -1.33 -29.36 26.46
CA PHE A 202 -0.02 -29.40 27.12
C PHE A 202 -0.10 -30.19 28.43
N THR A 203 0.79 -31.16 28.61
CA THR A 203 0.92 -31.95 29.85
C THR A 203 1.87 -31.32 30.87
N PHE A 204 2.37 -30.12 30.57
CA PHE A 204 3.33 -29.35 31.35
C PHE A 204 2.92 -27.88 31.40
N SER A 205 3.56 -27.09 32.26
CA SER A 205 3.26 -25.65 32.37
C SER A 205 3.68 -24.91 31.10
N ILE A 206 2.71 -24.28 30.45
CA ILE A 206 2.92 -23.46 29.24
C ILE A 206 3.78 -22.25 29.59
N LYS A 207 4.77 -21.96 28.75
CA LYS A 207 5.52 -20.70 28.75
C LYS A 207 5.01 -19.83 27.61
N ASP A 208 4.95 -18.51 27.83
CA ASP A 208 4.68 -17.58 26.74
C ASP A 208 5.94 -17.31 25.90
N HIS A 209 5.75 -16.73 24.72
CA HIS A 209 6.85 -16.46 23.79
C HIS A 209 7.98 -15.60 24.38
N VAL A 210 7.70 -14.74 25.37
CA VAL A 210 8.73 -13.92 26.02
C VAL A 210 9.60 -14.78 26.94
N GLN A 211 8.99 -15.67 27.72
CA GLN A 211 9.71 -16.63 28.55
C GLN A 211 10.54 -17.59 27.69
N ILE A 212 9.93 -18.17 26.65
CA ILE A 212 10.61 -19.06 25.69
C ILE A 212 11.78 -18.33 25.03
N GLY A 213 11.54 -17.12 24.51
CA GLY A 213 12.55 -16.33 23.84
C GLY A 213 13.72 -15.95 24.74
N LYS A 214 13.49 -15.74 26.04
CA LYS A 214 14.56 -15.50 27.02
C LYS A 214 15.42 -16.74 27.26
N GLU A 215 14.79 -17.90 27.46
CA GLU A 215 15.50 -19.16 27.73
C GLU A 215 16.31 -19.66 26.54
N LEU A 216 15.83 -19.38 25.32
CA LEU A 216 16.49 -19.76 24.07
C LEU A 216 17.42 -18.66 23.51
N ASP A 217 17.54 -17.51 24.19
CA ASP A 217 18.30 -16.33 23.74
C ASP A 217 17.88 -15.84 22.33
N LEU A 218 16.58 -15.71 22.10
CA LEU A 218 15.98 -15.36 20.80
C LEU A 218 15.65 -13.88 20.67
N PHE A 219 15.36 -13.19 21.77
CA PHE A 219 14.93 -11.79 21.77
C PHE A 219 15.71 -10.97 22.78
N ASP A 220 16.02 -9.72 22.43
CA ASP A 220 16.57 -8.74 23.36
C ASP A 220 15.69 -7.47 23.34
N PHE A 221 14.74 -7.41 24.28
CA PHE A 221 13.86 -6.26 24.46
C PHE A 221 14.52 -5.15 25.27
N ASP A 222 15.42 -5.48 26.20
CA ASP A 222 16.06 -4.51 27.08
C ASP A 222 17.04 -3.65 26.28
N ALA A 223 17.89 -4.27 25.45
CA ALA A 223 18.78 -3.54 24.55
C ALA A 223 18.00 -2.70 23.52
N ALA A 224 16.88 -3.21 23.01
CA ALA A 224 16.05 -2.46 22.08
C ALA A 224 15.37 -1.26 22.76
N ALA A 225 14.91 -1.42 24.01
CA ALA A 225 14.33 -0.33 24.79
C ALA A 225 15.34 0.78 25.06
N GLU A 226 16.60 0.43 25.37
CA GLU A 226 17.69 1.40 25.56
C GLU A 226 18.02 2.18 24.28
N VAL A 227 17.98 1.52 23.12
CA VAL A 227 18.39 2.11 21.83
C VAL A 227 17.27 2.86 21.11
N SER A 228 16.06 2.31 21.10
CA SER A 228 14.94 2.77 20.26
C SER A 228 13.66 3.09 21.05
N GLY A 229 13.65 2.83 22.36
CA GLY A 229 12.48 2.97 23.22
C GLY A 229 11.61 1.71 23.27
N SER A 230 10.52 1.77 24.03
CA SER A 230 9.61 0.64 24.25
C SER A 230 9.03 0.09 22.94
N LYS A 231 8.61 -1.19 22.95
CA LYS A 231 7.94 -1.87 21.81
C LYS A 231 8.82 -2.05 20.55
N PHE A 232 10.13 -1.93 20.69
CA PHE A 232 11.14 -2.44 19.76
C PHE A 232 11.79 -3.71 20.32
N TYR A 233 12.48 -4.47 19.47
CA TYR A 233 13.15 -5.72 19.84
C TYR A 233 14.33 -6.00 18.90
N TYR A 234 15.34 -6.68 19.40
CA TYR A 234 16.28 -7.42 18.55
C TYR A 234 15.85 -8.88 18.44
N LEU A 235 15.91 -9.46 17.23
CA LEU A 235 15.95 -10.92 17.07
C LEU A 235 17.40 -11.41 17.13
N LYS A 236 17.59 -12.59 17.71
CA LYS A 236 18.88 -13.26 17.87
C LYS A 236 18.80 -14.71 17.43
N ASN A 237 19.95 -15.27 17.08
CA ASN A 237 20.15 -16.69 16.84
C ASN A 237 19.09 -17.29 15.88
N GLU A 238 18.43 -18.38 16.27
CA GLU A 238 17.45 -19.08 15.42
C GLU A 238 16.20 -18.26 15.14
N ALA A 239 15.87 -17.21 15.92
CA ALA A 239 14.74 -16.35 15.61
C ALA A 239 14.98 -15.48 14.37
N VAL A 240 16.23 -15.08 14.12
CA VAL A 240 16.61 -14.40 12.86
C VAL A 240 16.39 -15.34 11.67
N LEU A 241 16.81 -16.61 11.81
CA LEU A 241 16.60 -17.62 10.78
C LEU A 241 15.12 -17.94 10.58
N LEU A 242 14.32 -17.95 11.65
CA LEU A 242 12.89 -18.21 11.59
C LEU A 242 12.13 -17.06 10.91
N GLU A 243 12.48 -15.80 11.18
CA GLU A 243 11.93 -14.64 10.45
C GLU A 243 12.24 -14.75 8.95
N MET A 244 13.51 -14.95 8.59
CA MET A 244 13.91 -15.10 7.19
C MET A 244 13.26 -16.33 6.54
N GLY A 245 13.09 -17.41 7.32
CA GLY A 245 12.44 -18.63 6.90
C GLY A 245 10.97 -18.41 6.57
N LEU A 246 10.23 -17.75 7.46
CA LEU A 246 8.82 -17.38 7.27
C LEU A 246 8.62 -16.50 6.03
N ILE A 247 9.44 -15.46 5.87
CA ILE A 247 9.35 -14.54 4.73
C ILE A 247 9.56 -15.30 3.41
N ASN A 248 10.66 -16.06 3.30
CA ASN A 248 11.00 -16.75 2.06
C ASN A 248 10.03 -17.89 1.73
N TRP A 249 9.61 -18.66 2.74
CA TRP A 249 8.60 -19.71 2.57
C TRP A 249 7.27 -19.12 2.09
N THR A 250 6.79 -18.06 2.75
CA THR A 250 5.52 -17.39 2.40
C THR A 250 5.56 -16.86 0.97
N LEU A 251 6.63 -16.14 0.58
CA LEU A 251 6.81 -15.67 -0.79
C LEU A 251 6.79 -16.83 -1.78
N SER A 252 7.49 -17.93 -1.50
CA SER A 252 7.52 -19.11 -2.36
C SER A 252 6.14 -19.74 -2.55
N GLU A 253 5.35 -19.87 -1.49
CA GLU A 253 4.01 -20.43 -1.54
C GLU A 253 3.04 -19.54 -2.33
N VAL A 254 3.07 -18.23 -2.08
CA VAL A 254 2.18 -17.27 -2.74
C VAL A 254 2.54 -17.09 -4.23
N MET A 255 3.83 -17.14 -4.58
CA MET A 255 4.27 -17.13 -5.99
C MET A 255 3.71 -18.30 -6.80
N LYS A 256 3.52 -19.48 -6.19
CA LYS A 256 2.89 -20.64 -6.86
C LYS A 256 1.43 -20.37 -7.23
N LYS A 257 0.80 -19.37 -6.62
CA LYS A 257 -0.58 -18.91 -6.91
C LYS A 257 -0.62 -17.81 -7.98
N GLY A 258 0.50 -17.50 -8.64
CA GLY A 258 0.57 -16.55 -9.75
C GLY A 258 0.83 -15.10 -9.35
N PHE A 259 1.21 -14.86 -8.09
CA PHE A 259 1.59 -13.53 -7.62
C PHE A 259 3.02 -13.18 -8.01
N THR A 260 3.22 -11.93 -8.45
CA THR A 260 4.55 -11.39 -8.77
C THR A 260 5.22 -10.90 -7.49
N PRO A 261 6.42 -11.41 -7.13
CA PRO A 261 7.11 -10.99 -5.91
C PRO A 261 7.73 -9.59 -6.06
N LEU A 262 7.66 -8.81 -5.00
CA LEU A 262 8.22 -7.46 -4.90
C LEU A 262 8.94 -7.24 -3.57
N THR A 263 9.92 -6.33 -3.58
CA THR A 263 10.31 -5.56 -2.40
C THR A 263 9.89 -4.10 -2.62
N THR A 264 9.53 -3.40 -1.57
CA THR A 264 9.00 -2.03 -1.68
C THR A 264 9.92 -1.01 -1.02
N PRO A 265 9.93 0.26 -1.49
CA PRO A 265 10.43 1.36 -0.68
C PRO A 265 9.68 1.42 0.66
N GLU A 266 10.39 1.65 1.75
CA GLU A 266 9.80 1.74 3.11
C GLU A 266 9.43 3.17 3.50
N ILE A 267 9.84 4.14 2.68
CA ILE A 267 9.47 5.54 2.77
C ILE A 267 8.54 5.86 1.59
N ALA A 268 7.34 6.35 1.89
CA ALA A 268 6.36 6.80 0.91
C ALA A 268 6.09 8.30 1.08
N ARG A 269 5.50 8.92 0.05
CA ARG A 269 4.94 10.28 0.21
C ARG A 269 3.67 10.18 1.05
N SER A 270 3.46 11.10 1.98
CA SER A 270 2.26 11.13 2.84
C SER A 270 0.96 11.12 2.04
N LEU A 271 0.97 11.81 0.89
CA LEU A 271 -0.16 11.80 -0.05
C LEU A 271 -0.57 10.38 -0.49
N VAL A 272 0.38 9.46 -0.68
CA VAL A 272 0.07 8.08 -1.11
C VAL A 272 -0.58 7.31 0.02
N VAL A 273 -0.11 7.49 1.26
CA VAL A 273 -0.70 6.89 2.48
C VAL A 273 -2.15 7.33 2.65
N GLU A 274 -2.39 8.64 2.55
CA GLU A 274 -3.73 9.23 2.61
C GLU A 274 -4.62 8.70 1.48
N LYS A 275 -4.09 8.54 0.26
CA LYS A 275 -4.85 8.05 -0.91
C LYS A 275 -5.24 6.59 -0.77
N CYS A 276 -4.46 5.79 -0.05
CA CYS A 276 -4.82 4.41 0.28
C CYS A 276 -5.88 4.32 1.40
N GLY A 277 -6.24 5.43 2.03
CA GLY A 277 -7.26 5.48 3.09
C GLY A 277 -6.71 5.38 4.51
N PHE A 278 -5.39 5.46 4.68
CA PHE A 278 -4.74 5.48 5.99
C PHE A 278 -4.71 6.91 6.54
N GLN A 279 -5.88 7.42 6.90
CA GLN A 279 -6.01 8.73 7.52
C GLN A 279 -6.09 8.59 9.05
N PRO A 280 -5.43 9.46 9.83
CA PRO A 280 -5.57 9.47 11.27
C PRO A 280 -7.04 9.68 11.67
N ARG A 281 -7.57 8.83 12.55
CA ARG A 281 -8.80 9.15 13.29
C ARG A 281 -8.40 10.07 14.46
N GLY A 282 -8.60 11.37 14.29
CA GLY A 282 -8.19 12.38 15.28
C GLY A 282 -6.66 12.56 15.37
N ASP A 283 -6.17 12.94 16.55
CA ASP A 283 -4.76 13.32 16.76
C ASP A 283 -3.78 12.12 16.84
N ASN A 284 -4.30 10.90 16.99
CA ASN A 284 -3.50 9.69 17.14
C ASN A 284 -3.17 9.08 15.77
N THR A 285 -2.17 9.63 15.08
CA THR A 285 -1.67 9.07 13.82
C THR A 285 -0.99 7.72 14.05
N GLN A 286 -1.26 6.73 13.20
CA GLN A 286 -0.54 5.44 13.14
C GLN A 286 0.75 5.50 12.31
N VAL A 287 1.08 6.67 11.75
CA VAL A 287 2.14 6.85 10.75
C VAL A 287 3.30 7.67 11.35
N TYR A 288 4.53 7.19 11.18
CA TYR A 288 5.74 7.96 11.47
C TYR A 288 6.10 8.89 10.31
N SER A 289 6.07 10.20 10.53
CA SER A 289 6.43 11.22 9.53
C SER A 289 7.91 11.61 9.58
N ILE A 290 8.50 11.94 8.44
CA ILE A 290 9.88 12.44 8.34
C ILE A 290 9.87 13.96 8.40
N GLU A 291 10.49 14.52 9.44
CA GLU A 291 10.54 15.96 9.68
C GLU A 291 11.15 16.72 8.49
N GLY A 292 10.51 17.84 8.11
CA GLY A 292 10.97 18.70 7.02
C GLY A 292 10.70 18.16 5.61
N THR A 293 9.91 17.09 5.47
CA THR A 293 9.59 16.48 4.16
C THR A 293 8.09 16.17 4.00
N ASP A 294 7.67 15.81 2.78
CA ASP A 294 6.34 15.26 2.48
C ASP A 294 6.30 13.72 2.57
N GLN A 295 7.21 13.12 3.34
CA GLN A 295 7.43 11.68 3.40
C GLN A 295 7.18 11.08 4.78
N CYS A 296 6.87 9.80 4.81
CA CYS A 296 6.62 9.02 6.01
C CYS A 296 7.01 7.55 5.84
N LEU A 297 7.16 6.83 6.95
CA LEU A 297 7.37 5.39 6.96
C LEU A 297 6.05 4.66 6.71
N ILE A 298 6.11 3.57 5.95
CA ILE A 298 4.92 2.77 5.62
C ILE A 298 4.50 1.87 6.79
N GLY A 299 3.20 1.76 7.05
CA GLY A 299 2.64 0.80 8.02
C GLY A 299 2.30 -0.58 7.44
N THR A 300 2.46 -0.73 6.12
CA THR A 300 2.20 -1.94 5.32
C THR A 300 2.74 -1.76 3.89
N ALA A 301 3.18 -2.84 3.24
CA ALA A 301 3.54 -2.86 1.82
C ALA A 301 2.33 -2.58 0.88
N GLU A 302 1.10 -2.66 1.38
CA GLU A 302 -0.11 -2.25 0.67
C GLU A 302 0.00 -0.84 0.08
N ILE A 303 0.56 0.10 0.85
CA ILE A 303 0.71 1.50 0.47
C ILE A 303 1.59 1.66 -0.79
N PRO A 304 2.87 1.22 -0.77
CA PRO A 304 3.73 1.37 -1.94
C PRO A 304 3.25 0.51 -3.11
N VAL A 305 2.72 -0.69 -2.88
CA VAL A 305 2.20 -1.56 -3.96
C VAL A 305 0.97 -0.93 -4.64
N GLY A 306 0.01 -0.44 -3.86
CA GLY A 306 -1.14 0.30 -4.39
C GLY A 306 -0.72 1.53 -5.19
N GLY A 307 0.37 2.20 -4.79
CA GLY A 307 0.94 3.35 -5.48
C GLY A 307 1.65 3.05 -6.81
N ILE A 308 2.02 1.80 -7.12
CA ILE A 308 2.82 1.46 -8.32
C ILE A 308 2.14 1.90 -9.62
N HIS A 309 0.80 1.83 -9.65
CA HIS A 309 -0.02 2.16 -10.84
C HIS A 309 -0.76 3.49 -10.71
N MET A 310 -0.37 4.35 -9.76
CA MET A 310 -1.01 5.65 -9.52
C MET A 310 -1.10 6.48 -10.81
N ASP A 311 -2.26 7.10 -11.03
CA ASP A 311 -2.60 7.93 -12.20
C ASP A 311 -2.48 7.23 -13.58
N SER A 312 -2.49 5.89 -13.62
CA SER A 312 -2.39 5.11 -14.86
C SER A 312 -3.74 4.60 -15.40
N ILE A 313 -3.76 4.27 -16.69
CA ILE A 313 -4.85 3.52 -17.34
C ILE A 313 -4.27 2.20 -17.82
N LEU A 314 -4.61 1.12 -17.12
CA LEU A 314 -4.20 -0.24 -17.42
C LEU A 314 -4.92 -0.80 -18.66
N ALA A 315 -4.26 -1.72 -19.36
CA ALA A 315 -4.91 -2.49 -20.41
C ALA A 315 -5.78 -3.58 -19.77
N ASP A 316 -6.98 -3.81 -20.29
CA ASP A 316 -7.86 -4.88 -19.78
C ASP A 316 -7.15 -6.25 -19.77
N SER A 317 -6.44 -6.58 -20.85
CA SER A 317 -5.67 -7.82 -20.98
C SER A 317 -4.54 -8.01 -19.94
N SER A 318 -4.21 -6.97 -19.17
CA SER A 318 -3.22 -7.07 -18.08
C SER A 318 -3.83 -7.42 -16.73
N LEU A 319 -5.16 -7.38 -16.61
CA LEU A 319 -5.87 -7.69 -15.37
C LEU A 319 -6.27 -9.18 -15.29
N PRO A 320 -6.18 -9.80 -14.10
CA PRO A 320 -5.77 -9.20 -12.82
C PRO A 320 -4.25 -9.00 -12.71
N LEU A 321 -3.84 -7.99 -11.95
CA LEU A 321 -2.47 -7.84 -11.48
C LEU A 321 -2.38 -8.34 -10.03
N LYS A 322 -1.57 -9.37 -9.78
CA LYS A 322 -1.39 -9.99 -8.46
C LYS A 322 0.05 -9.78 -7.99
N TYR A 323 0.23 -9.17 -6.82
CA TYR A 323 1.54 -8.86 -6.23
C TYR A 323 1.68 -9.43 -4.83
N VAL A 324 2.85 -9.99 -4.52
CA VAL A 324 3.23 -10.35 -3.15
C VAL A 324 4.49 -9.58 -2.76
N ALA A 325 4.44 -8.81 -1.68
CA ALA A 325 5.48 -7.86 -1.33
C ALA A 325 5.97 -8.06 0.10
N PHE A 326 7.29 -8.07 0.27
CA PHE A 326 7.93 -8.01 1.59
C PHE A 326 8.35 -6.55 1.90
N SER A 327 8.07 -6.11 3.13
CA SER A 327 8.62 -4.88 3.69
C SER A 327 8.72 -4.94 5.21
N HIS A 328 9.55 -4.07 5.80
CA HIS A 328 9.30 -3.65 7.18
C HIS A 328 8.10 -2.70 7.23
N CYS A 329 7.36 -2.76 8.34
CA CYS A 329 6.17 -1.99 8.63
C CYS A 329 6.40 -1.20 9.91
N PHE A 330 6.04 0.08 9.89
CA PHE A 330 6.25 1.00 11.00
C PHE A 330 4.92 1.60 11.45
N ARG A 331 4.56 1.40 12.72
CA ARG A 331 3.31 1.88 13.31
C ARG A 331 3.56 2.53 14.66
N THR A 332 3.02 3.72 14.87
CA THR A 332 3.19 4.43 16.15
C THR A 332 2.41 3.76 17.29
N GLU A 333 1.45 2.89 16.96
CA GLU A 333 0.60 2.19 17.93
C GLU A 333 -0.06 3.14 18.95
N ALA A 334 -0.33 4.38 18.52
CA ALA A 334 -0.96 5.41 19.34
C ALA A 334 -2.36 4.96 19.77
N GLY A 335 -2.70 5.17 21.05
CA GLY A 335 -3.98 4.75 21.64
C GLY A 335 -4.03 3.29 22.13
N ALA A 336 -3.03 2.46 21.82
CA ALA A 336 -2.97 1.08 22.33
C ALA A 336 -2.19 1.00 23.66
N ALA A 337 -2.91 1.14 24.78
CA ALA A 337 -2.42 0.90 26.14
C ALA A 337 -3.05 -0.37 26.72
N GLY A 338 -2.29 -1.21 27.42
CA GLY A 338 -2.80 -2.36 28.18
C GLY A 338 -2.01 -3.66 28.01
N ALA A 339 -2.49 -4.75 28.63
CA ALA A 339 -1.78 -6.04 28.68
C ALA A 339 -1.56 -6.70 27.30
N ALA A 340 -2.31 -6.31 26.27
CA ALA A 340 -2.14 -6.77 24.89
C ALA A 340 -0.89 -6.19 24.17
N THR A 341 0.02 -5.55 24.91
CA THR A 341 1.26 -4.94 24.38
C THR A 341 2.54 -5.64 24.86
N ARG A 342 2.44 -6.81 25.51
CA ARG A 342 3.61 -7.58 26.00
C ARG A 342 4.25 -8.37 24.85
N GLY A 343 5.59 -8.30 24.77
CA GLY A 343 6.39 -9.08 23.83
C GLY A 343 6.20 -8.64 22.38
N LEU A 344 6.05 -9.61 21.47
CA LEU A 344 6.03 -9.39 20.01
C LEU A 344 4.63 -9.10 19.43
N TYR A 345 3.57 -9.16 20.24
CA TYR A 345 2.19 -9.08 19.73
C TYR A 345 1.85 -7.72 19.08
N ARG A 346 2.37 -6.63 19.66
CA ARG A 346 2.16 -5.25 19.19
C ARG A 346 3.44 -4.43 19.37
N VAL A 347 4.10 -4.13 18.26
CA VAL A 347 5.45 -3.54 18.18
C VAL A 347 5.47 -2.39 17.15
N HIS A 348 6.43 -1.49 17.26
CA HIS A 348 6.51 -0.32 16.37
C HIS A 348 7.09 -0.63 15.00
N GLN A 349 7.96 -1.64 14.91
CA GLN A 349 8.58 -2.09 13.67
C GLN A 349 8.41 -3.60 13.55
N PHE A 350 8.02 -4.08 12.37
CA PHE A 350 7.92 -5.51 12.10
C PHE A 350 7.98 -5.87 10.62
N SER A 351 8.39 -7.09 10.31
CA SER A 351 8.35 -7.65 8.96
C SER A 351 6.97 -8.16 8.59
N LYS A 352 6.53 -7.87 7.36
CA LYS A 352 5.27 -8.39 6.80
C LYS A 352 5.43 -8.81 5.34
N VAL A 353 4.75 -9.89 4.96
CA VAL A 353 4.52 -10.29 3.57
C VAL A 353 3.06 -10.01 3.23
N GLU A 354 2.84 -9.14 2.25
CA GLU A 354 1.53 -8.64 1.83
C GLU A 354 1.15 -9.15 0.45
N MET A 355 -0.10 -9.57 0.27
CA MET A 355 -0.73 -9.82 -1.02
C MET A 355 -1.55 -8.61 -1.44
N PHE A 356 -1.50 -8.25 -2.72
CA PHE A 356 -2.27 -7.15 -3.29
C PHE A 356 -2.76 -7.51 -4.68
N ILE A 357 -4.03 -7.21 -4.98
CA ILE A 357 -4.65 -7.49 -6.28
C ILE A 357 -5.29 -6.21 -6.83
N LEU A 358 -5.05 -5.94 -8.12
CA LEU A 358 -5.89 -5.04 -8.92
C LEU A 358 -6.66 -5.88 -9.94
N CYS A 359 -7.98 -5.77 -9.95
CA CYS A 359 -8.86 -6.60 -10.78
C CYS A 359 -10.02 -5.80 -11.37
N ARG A 360 -10.80 -6.45 -12.25
CA ARG A 360 -12.06 -5.88 -12.74
C ARG A 360 -13.11 -5.90 -11.63
N PRO A 361 -14.09 -4.97 -11.63
CA PRO A 361 -15.12 -4.91 -10.60
C PRO A 361 -15.86 -6.23 -10.37
N GLU A 362 -16.21 -6.94 -11.45
CA GLU A 362 -16.93 -8.21 -11.41
C GLU A 362 -16.12 -9.40 -10.86
N GLU A 363 -14.81 -9.25 -10.70
CA GLU A 363 -13.91 -10.30 -10.21
C GLU A 363 -13.59 -10.16 -8.71
N SER A 364 -13.88 -9.00 -8.09
CA SER A 364 -13.31 -8.67 -6.77
C SER A 364 -13.75 -9.63 -5.66
N ASP A 365 -15.02 -10.05 -5.64
CA ASP A 365 -15.50 -10.94 -4.58
C ASP A 365 -14.86 -12.33 -4.68
N ALA A 366 -14.65 -12.83 -5.91
CA ALA A 366 -13.95 -14.10 -6.13
C ALA A 366 -12.48 -14.02 -5.69
N TYR A 367 -11.81 -12.89 -5.95
CA TYR A 367 -10.44 -12.70 -5.47
C TYR A 367 -10.35 -12.48 -3.96
N HIS A 368 -11.39 -11.93 -3.32
CA HIS A 368 -11.42 -11.82 -1.86
C HIS A 368 -11.47 -13.20 -1.21
N GLU A 369 -12.29 -14.11 -1.76
CA GLU A 369 -12.33 -15.51 -1.34
C GLU A 369 -11.00 -16.25 -1.66
N GLU A 370 -10.37 -16.00 -2.81
CA GLU A 370 -9.05 -16.57 -3.12
C GLU A 370 -7.99 -16.14 -2.10
N LEU A 371 -7.98 -14.86 -1.69
CA LEU A 371 -7.00 -14.33 -0.73
C LEU A 371 -7.14 -15.00 0.65
N ILE A 372 -8.35 -15.10 1.18
CA ILE A 372 -8.58 -15.76 2.48
C ILE A 372 -8.25 -17.26 2.40
N GLU A 373 -8.54 -17.93 1.29
CA GLU A 373 -8.16 -19.34 1.09
C GLU A 373 -6.63 -19.54 1.10
N ILE A 374 -5.86 -18.61 0.51
CA ILE A 374 -4.40 -18.64 0.54
C ILE A 374 -3.89 -18.49 1.98
N GLU A 375 -4.44 -17.54 2.74
CA GLU A 375 -4.08 -17.35 4.16
C GLU A 375 -4.38 -18.60 4.99
N GLU A 376 -5.59 -19.16 4.85
CA GLU A 376 -5.99 -20.40 5.53
C GLU A 376 -5.06 -21.56 5.18
N GLU A 377 -4.67 -21.71 3.91
CA GLU A 377 -3.74 -22.74 3.44
C GLU A 377 -2.35 -22.58 4.07
N LEU A 378 -1.81 -21.36 4.10
CA LEU A 378 -0.51 -21.05 4.70
C LEU A 378 -0.51 -21.43 6.19
N PHE A 379 -1.49 -20.95 6.95
CA PHE A 379 -1.53 -21.20 8.39
C PHE A 379 -1.82 -22.66 8.73
N SER A 380 -2.62 -23.35 7.91
CA SER A 380 -2.85 -24.80 8.03
C SER A 380 -1.58 -25.61 7.77
N LYS A 381 -0.76 -25.23 6.77
CA LYS A 381 0.53 -25.87 6.48
C LYS A 381 1.53 -25.71 7.63
N LEU A 382 1.45 -24.60 8.35
CA LEU A 382 2.22 -24.38 9.58
C LEU A 382 1.61 -25.07 10.81
N GLY A 383 0.54 -25.86 10.65
CA GLY A 383 -0.09 -26.62 11.73
C GLY A 383 -0.77 -25.75 12.79
N LEU A 384 -1.13 -24.51 12.47
CA LEU A 384 -1.77 -23.60 13.41
C LEU A 384 -3.24 -23.95 13.61
N HIS A 385 -3.72 -23.76 14.84
CA HIS A 385 -5.14 -23.73 15.14
C HIS A 385 -5.64 -22.28 15.08
N PHE A 386 -6.63 -22.02 14.23
CA PHE A 386 -7.14 -20.67 14.01
C PHE A 386 -8.62 -20.67 13.65
N LYS A 387 -9.21 -19.47 13.70
CA LYS A 387 -10.55 -19.19 13.19
C LYS A 387 -10.49 -18.03 12.21
N THR A 388 -11.35 -18.06 11.21
CA THR A 388 -11.57 -16.94 10.28
C THR A 388 -12.87 -16.24 10.64
N LEU A 389 -12.83 -14.91 10.62
CA LEU A 389 -13.90 -14.03 11.06
C LEU A 389 -14.39 -13.17 9.90
N ASP A 390 -15.71 -12.95 9.81
CA ASP A 390 -16.32 -11.90 9.01
C ASP A 390 -16.47 -10.66 9.89
N MET A 391 -15.71 -9.62 9.59
CA MET A 391 -15.52 -8.48 10.47
C MET A 391 -16.72 -7.55 10.41
N SER A 392 -17.13 -7.05 11.58
CA SER A 392 -18.27 -6.15 11.69
C SER A 392 -17.98 -4.75 11.16
N THR A 393 -19.05 -4.00 10.89
CA THR A 393 -19.01 -2.70 10.21
C THR A 393 -18.13 -1.64 10.88
N GLU A 394 -18.04 -1.62 12.21
CA GLU A 394 -17.18 -0.67 12.94
C GLU A 394 -15.68 -0.99 12.80
N ASP A 395 -15.34 -2.26 12.55
CA ASP A 395 -13.95 -2.74 12.46
C ASP A 395 -13.42 -2.90 11.02
N LEU A 396 -14.22 -2.59 10.01
CA LEU A 396 -13.80 -2.65 8.60
C LEU A 396 -12.62 -1.70 8.28
N GLY A 397 -12.48 -0.58 8.99
CA GLY A 397 -11.51 0.48 8.65
C GLY A 397 -11.86 1.21 7.33
N ALA A 398 -11.46 2.48 7.17
CA ALA A 398 -12.01 3.35 6.11
C ALA A 398 -12.11 2.75 4.69
N PRO A 399 -11.10 2.05 4.13
CA PRO A 399 -11.15 1.59 2.74
C PRO A 399 -11.94 0.30 2.50
N ALA A 400 -12.08 -0.59 3.49
CA ALA A 400 -12.66 -1.91 3.24
C ALA A 400 -14.18 -1.83 3.03
N TYR A 401 -14.63 -2.51 1.96
CA TYR A 401 -16.02 -2.85 1.69
C TYR A 401 -16.42 -4.12 2.45
N ARG A 402 -15.54 -5.12 2.46
CA ARG A 402 -15.63 -6.32 3.29
C ARG A 402 -14.25 -6.71 3.79
N LYS A 403 -14.15 -7.23 5.01
CA LYS A 403 -12.88 -7.59 5.66
C LYS A 403 -13.06 -8.94 6.37
N TYR A 404 -12.07 -9.81 6.19
CA TYR A 404 -11.96 -11.07 6.91
C TYR A 404 -10.67 -11.09 7.71
N ASP A 405 -10.74 -11.46 8.98
CA ASP A 405 -9.54 -11.63 9.81
C ASP A 405 -9.32 -13.10 10.13
N ILE A 406 -8.05 -13.47 10.30
CA ILE A 406 -7.66 -14.77 10.85
C ILE A 406 -7.05 -14.55 12.21
N GLU A 407 -7.63 -15.19 13.23
CA GLU A 407 -7.05 -15.23 14.57
C GLU A 407 -6.53 -16.64 14.89
N ALA A 408 -5.28 -16.73 15.32
CA ALA A 408 -4.67 -17.99 15.74
C ALA A 408 -4.62 -18.12 17.26
N TRP A 409 -4.70 -19.37 17.73
CA TRP A 409 -4.60 -19.70 19.15
C TRP A 409 -3.19 -19.43 19.67
N MET A 410 -3.09 -18.61 20.72
CA MET A 410 -1.83 -18.28 21.40
C MET A 410 -1.88 -18.82 22.84
N PRO A 411 -1.28 -20.01 23.10
CA PRO A 411 -1.32 -20.67 24.40
C PRO A 411 -0.92 -19.79 25.59
N GLY A 412 0.11 -18.95 25.43
CA GLY A 412 0.59 -18.04 26.46
C GLY A 412 -0.39 -16.91 26.79
N LEU A 413 -1.22 -16.48 25.82
CA LEU A 413 -2.31 -15.53 26.04
C LEU A 413 -3.61 -16.20 26.50
N GLY A 414 -3.75 -17.52 26.32
CA GLY A 414 -4.98 -18.26 26.62
C GLY A 414 -6.18 -17.84 25.78
N ARG A 415 -5.94 -17.24 24.60
CA ARG A 415 -6.97 -16.78 23.68
C ARG A 415 -6.46 -16.75 22.24
N TYR A 416 -7.39 -16.50 21.32
CA TYR A 416 -7.04 -16.18 19.94
C TYR A 416 -6.49 -14.75 19.82
N GLY A 417 -5.58 -14.55 18.87
CA GLY A 417 -5.12 -13.25 18.46
C GLY A 417 -4.97 -13.16 16.94
N GLU A 418 -5.39 -12.03 16.38
CA GLU A 418 -5.29 -11.71 14.95
C GLU A 418 -3.86 -11.94 14.43
N ILE A 419 -3.71 -12.69 13.34
CA ILE A 419 -2.44 -12.89 12.62
C ILE A 419 -2.52 -12.44 11.16
N SER A 420 -3.74 -12.24 10.64
CA SER A 420 -3.98 -11.76 9.29
C SER A 420 -5.29 -11.00 9.17
N SER A 421 -5.37 -10.21 8.09
CA SER A 421 -6.56 -9.52 7.59
C SER A 421 -6.55 -9.53 6.06
N ALA A 422 -7.70 -9.77 5.44
CA ALA A 422 -7.93 -9.71 3.99
C ALA A 422 -9.12 -8.80 3.68
N SER A 423 -8.93 -7.79 2.84
CA SER A 423 -9.94 -6.77 2.53
C SER A 423 -10.21 -6.65 1.03
N ASN A 424 -11.49 -6.58 0.66
CA ASN A 424 -11.92 -6.02 -0.62
C ASN A 424 -12.19 -4.52 -0.43
N CYS A 425 -11.46 -3.67 -1.15
CA CYS A 425 -11.60 -2.21 -1.06
C CYS A 425 -12.40 -1.60 -2.21
N THR A 426 -12.95 -2.44 -3.11
CA THR A 426 -13.64 -2.04 -4.34
C THR A 426 -12.86 -0.92 -5.05
N ASP A 427 -13.52 0.15 -5.47
CA ASP A 427 -12.88 1.28 -6.15
C ASP A 427 -12.43 2.41 -5.20
N TYR A 428 -12.50 2.22 -3.88
CA TYR A 428 -12.20 3.26 -2.90
C TYR A 428 -10.79 3.82 -3.04
N GLN A 429 -9.80 2.92 -3.12
CA GLN A 429 -8.39 3.29 -3.23
C GLN A 429 -8.06 3.70 -4.67
N SER A 430 -8.57 2.98 -5.68
CA SER A 430 -8.29 3.27 -7.08
C SER A 430 -8.84 4.63 -7.52
N ARG A 431 -9.98 5.09 -7.00
CA ARG A 431 -10.49 6.46 -7.20
C ARG A 431 -9.57 7.53 -6.62
N ARG A 432 -8.96 7.27 -5.47
CA ARG A 432 -8.03 8.20 -4.80
C ARG A 432 -6.65 8.21 -5.46
N LEU A 433 -6.18 7.05 -5.89
CA LEU A 433 -4.92 6.84 -6.60
C LEU A 433 -5.02 7.11 -8.11
N GLY A 434 -6.22 7.30 -8.66
CA GLY A 434 -6.43 7.58 -10.09
C GLY A 434 -6.18 6.38 -11.00
N ILE A 435 -6.29 5.15 -10.48
CA ILE A 435 -5.98 3.91 -11.20
C ILE A 435 -7.22 3.43 -11.96
N ARG A 436 -7.12 3.38 -13.29
CA ARG A 436 -8.21 2.95 -14.16
C ARG A 436 -7.76 1.80 -15.05
N TYR A 437 -8.69 1.13 -15.69
CA TYR A 437 -8.45 0.26 -16.82
C TYR A 437 -9.38 0.64 -17.97
N ARG A 438 -9.05 0.21 -19.18
CA ARG A 438 -9.92 0.39 -20.34
C ARG A 438 -10.50 -0.95 -20.75
N PRO A 439 -11.80 -1.22 -20.49
CA PRO A 439 -12.45 -2.45 -20.92
C PRO A 439 -12.29 -2.68 -22.42
N GLU A 440 -12.04 -3.93 -22.82
CA GLU A 440 -12.16 -4.30 -24.23
C GLU A 440 -13.63 -4.24 -24.64
N SER A 441 -13.93 -3.48 -25.69
CA SER A 441 -15.29 -3.40 -26.21
C SER A 441 -15.67 -4.76 -26.81
N SER A 442 -16.77 -5.36 -26.33
CA SER A 442 -17.36 -6.58 -26.90
C SER A 442 -17.94 -6.36 -28.31
N ALA A 443 -17.88 -5.14 -28.86
CA ALA A 443 -18.28 -4.85 -30.22
C ALA A 443 -17.27 -5.45 -31.22
N SER A 444 -17.70 -6.50 -31.92
CA SER A 444 -17.00 -7.08 -33.07
C SER A 444 -16.52 -5.98 -34.01
N PRO A 445 -15.30 -6.08 -34.58
CA PRO A 445 -14.82 -5.09 -35.53
C PRO A 445 -15.65 -5.19 -36.82
N LEU A 446 -16.74 -4.42 -36.89
CA LEU A 446 -17.33 -4.04 -38.17
C LEU A 446 -16.23 -3.29 -38.92
N LYS A 447 -15.65 -3.96 -39.93
CA LYS A 447 -14.91 -3.33 -41.02
C LYS A 447 -15.74 -2.14 -41.48
N ASP A 448 -15.29 -0.91 -41.21
CA ASP A 448 -14.80 -0.04 -42.28
C ASP A 448 -14.52 1.41 -41.87
N THR A 449 -13.59 1.98 -42.62
CA THR A 449 -13.23 3.40 -42.79
C THR A 449 -12.30 4.06 -41.77
N LYS A 450 -11.14 4.49 -42.30
CA LYS A 450 -10.00 5.20 -41.70
C LYS A 450 -10.30 6.56 -41.02
N LYS A 451 -11.55 6.88 -40.65
CA LYS A 451 -11.93 8.21 -40.10
C LYS A 451 -12.39 8.24 -38.64
N ASN A 452 -12.58 7.10 -37.97
CA ASN A 452 -13.09 7.03 -36.58
C ASN A 452 -12.09 6.37 -35.59
N LYS A 453 -10.81 6.71 -35.67
CA LYS A 453 -9.76 6.04 -34.86
C LYS A 453 -9.77 6.38 -33.35
N GLY A 454 -10.74 7.15 -32.86
CA GLY A 454 -10.84 7.55 -31.44
C GLY A 454 -12.24 7.49 -30.83
N ARG A 455 -13.25 6.95 -31.54
CA ARG A 455 -14.67 7.08 -31.13
C ARG A 455 -15.33 5.78 -30.65
N ASN A 456 -14.62 4.65 -30.72
CA ASN A 456 -15.14 3.31 -30.36
C ASN A 456 -14.43 2.69 -29.14
N LEU A 457 -13.70 3.47 -28.34
CA LEU A 457 -13.08 2.96 -27.11
C LEU A 457 -14.05 3.17 -25.94
N SER A 458 -14.31 2.10 -25.18
CA SER A 458 -15.07 2.18 -23.93
C SER A 458 -14.42 3.21 -22.98
N PRO A 459 -15.22 3.98 -22.22
CA PRO A 459 -14.67 4.90 -21.22
C PRO A 459 -13.82 4.10 -20.22
N PRO A 460 -12.68 4.65 -19.74
CA PRO A 460 -11.93 4.00 -18.69
C PRO A 460 -12.74 3.88 -17.40
N GLU A 461 -12.65 2.73 -16.75
CA GLU A 461 -13.32 2.41 -15.49
C GLU A 461 -12.29 2.26 -14.37
N PHE A 462 -12.69 2.41 -13.11
CA PHE A 462 -11.79 2.20 -11.99
C PHE A 462 -11.63 0.70 -11.73
N VAL A 463 -10.41 0.26 -11.43
CA VAL A 463 -10.17 -1.13 -10.99
C VAL A 463 -10.64 -1.30 -9.55
N HIS A 464 -10.94 -2.53 -9.16
CA HIS A 464 -11.07 -2.88 -7.75
C HIS A 464 -9.71 -3.25 -7.16
N THR A 465 -9.46 -2.87 -5.91
CA THR A 465 -8.24 -3.23 -5.17
C THR A 465 -8.55 -4.14 -3.99
N LEU A 466 -7.69 -5.12 -3.76
CA LEU A 466 -7.74 -6.03 -2.62
C LEU A 466 -6.36 -6.16 -1.99
N ASN A 467 -6.34 -6.39 -0.69
CA ASN A 467 -5.12 -6.65 0.07
C ASN A 467 -5.35 -7.77 1.08
N ALA A 468 -4.29 -8.48 1.44
CA ALA A 468 -4.33 -9.56 2.42
C ALA A 468 -2.94 -9.83 3.02
N THR A 469 -2.88 -10.19 4.31
CA THR A 469 -1.61 -10.41 5.01
C THR A 469 -1.19 -11.88 4.93
N ALA A 470 -0.27 -12.21 4.03
CA ALA A 470 0.22 -13.59 3.95
C ALA A 470 1.05 -14.00 5.18
N CYS A 471 1.79 -13.07 5.78
CA CYS A 471 2.59 -13.35 6.99
C CYS A 471 2.93 -12.06 7.76
N ALA A 472 2.38 -11.87 8.96
CA ALA A 472 2.84 -10.86 9.92
C ALA A 472 3.85 -11.50 10.90
N VAL A 473 5.14 -11.36 10.61
CA VAL A 473 6.21 -12.17 11.23
C VAL A 473 6.17 -12.19 12.76
N PRO A 474 6.03 -11.07 13.51
CA PRO A 474 6.09 -11.12 14.96
C PRO A 474 5.00 -12.01 15.57
N ARG A 475 3.77 -11.92 15.05
CA ARG A 475 2.65 -12.73 15.56
C ARG A 475 2.75 -14.19 15.12
N MET A 476 3.38 -14.45 13.97
CA MET A 476 3.75 -15.81 13.56
C MET A 476 4.82 -16.41 14.49
N LEU A 477 5.83 -15.63 14.89
CA LEU A 477 6.82 -16.06 15.88
C LEU A 477 6.15 -16.40 17.22
N VAL A 478 5.21 -15.57 17.70
CA VAL A 478 4.42 -15.87 18.91
C VAL A 478 3.71 -17.22 18.77
N CYS A 479 2.94 -17.41 17.69
CA CYS A 479 2.18 -18.63 17.47
C CYS A 479 3.07 -19.87 17.39
N LEU A 480 4.17 -19.79 16.65
CA LEU A 480 5.06 -20.93 16.45
C LEU A 480 5.80 -21.30 17.73
N LEU A 481 6.39 -20.34 18.43
CA LEU A 481 7.10 -20.61 19.68
C LEU A 481 6.17 -21.22 20.72
N GLU A 482 4.99 -20.66 20.91
CA GLU A 482 4.08 -21.11 21.96
C GLU A 482 3.41 -22.45 21.63
N ASN A 483 3.01 -22.71 20.38
CA ASN A 483 2.35 -23.98 20.03
C ASN A 483 3.33 -25.15 19.88
N TYR A 484 4.59 -24.89 19.49
CA TYR A 484 5.59 -25.92 19.24
C TYR A 484 6.60 -26.13 20.40
N GLN A 485 6.42 -25.44 21.54
CA GLN A 485 7.24 -25.66 22.73
C GLN A 485 7.15 -27.10 23.26
N GLN A 486 8.23 -27.57 23.87
CA GLN A 486 8.36 -28.87 24.52
C GLN A 486 8.65 -28.68 26.02
N GLU A 487 8.47 -29.75 26.80
CA GLU A 487 8.66 -29.72 28.26
C GLU A 487 10.10 -29.36 28.66
N ASP A 488 11.09 -29.75 27.86
CA ASP A 488 12.51 -29.45 28.06
C ASP A 488 12.90 -27.99 27.69
N GLY A 489 11.93 -27.19 27.25
CA GLY A 489 12.13 -25.80 26.81
C GLY A 489 12.56 -25.66 25.35
N SER A 490 12.75 -26.76 24.61
CA SER A 490 13.00 -26.70 23.17
C SER A 490 11.73 -26.35 22.38
N VAL A 491 11.90 -25.89 21.14
CA VAL A 491 10.79 -25.59 20.22
C VAL A 491 11.00 -26.33 18.91
N ILE A 492 9.99 -27.11 18.49
CA ILE A 492 10.02 -27.81 17.21
C ILE A 492 9.75 -26.81 16.07
N ILE A 493 10.54 -26.89 15.00
CA ILE A 493 10.30 -26.12 13.78
C ILE A 493 9.33 -26.88 12.86
N PRO A 494 8.23 -26.24 12.41
CA PRO A 494 7.32 -26.82 11.42
C PRO A 494 8.07 -27.29 10.18
N GLU A 495 7.72 -28.47 9.67
CA GLU A 495 8.40 -29.10 8.53
C GLU A 495 8.56 -28.17 7.31
N PRO A 496 7.54 -27.38 6.89
CA PRO A 496 7.67 -26.50 5.73
C PRO A 496 8.74 -25.41 5.86
N LEU A 497 9.11 -25.03 7.08
CA LEU A 497 10.10 -23.96 7.34
C LEU A 497 11.53 -24.48 7.39
N ARG A 498 11.75 -25.77 7.69
CA ARG A 498 13.10 -26.36 7.85
C ARG A 498 14.02 -26.12 6.66
N PRO A 499 13.58 -26.24 5.38
CA PRO A 499 14.45 -25.97 4.23
C PRO A 499 14.95 -24.51 4.19
N PHE A 500 14.17 -23.57 4.71
CA PHE A 500 14.52 -22.15 4.74
C PHE A 500 15.32 -21.75 5.98
N MET A 501 15.41 -22.64 6.97
CA MET A 501 16.20 -22.48 8.20
C MET A 501 17.48 -23.34 8.20
N GLY A 502 17.98 -23.73 7.02
CA GLY A 502 19.20 -24.55 6.91
C GLY A 502 19.06 -25.97 7.45
N GLY A 503 17.83 -26.51 7.51
CA GLY A 503 17.53 -27.86 8.00
C GLY A 503 17.36 -27.97 9.51
N ILE A 504 17.35 -26.86 10.26
CA ILE A 504 17.09 -26.88 11.70
C ILE A 504 15.68 -27.44 11.97
N GLU A 505 15.61 -28.50 12.77
CA GLU A 505 14.34 -29.16 13.13
C GLU A 505 13.81 -28.74 14.50
N VAL A 506 14.71 -28.35 15.41
CA VAL A 506 14.41 -28.00 16.80
C VAL A 506 15.35 -26.88 17.25
N ILE A 507 14.81 -25.85 17.92
CA ILE A 507 15.58 -24.84 18.66
C ILE A 507 15.74 -25.35 20.10
N THR A 508 16.97 -25.56 20.55
CA THR A 508 17.25 -26.10 21.90
C THR A 508 17.75 -25.01 22.85
N PRO A 509 17.51 -25.15 24.17
CA PRO A 509 18.14 -24.30 25.20
C PRO A 509 19.64 -24.18 24.97
N LYS A 510 20.15 -22.94 25.07
CA LYS A 510 21.59 -22.72 25.05
C LYS A 510 22.14 -23.32 26.34
N LEU A 511 23.11 -24.25 26.22
CA LEU A 511 23.82 -24.78 27.40
C LEU A 511 24.49 -23.59 28.09
N ASN A 512 24.10 -23.32 29.34
CA ASN A 512 24.81 -22.38 30.21
C ASN A 512 26.18 -22.94 30.60
#